data_AF-A0A9C8FYL1-F1
#
_entry.id   AF-A0A9C8FYL1-F1
#
_cell.length_a   1.000
_cell.length_b   1.000
_cell.length_c   1.000
_cell.angle_alpha   90.00
_cell.angle_beta   90.00
_cell.angle_gamma   90.00
#
_symmetry.space_group_name_H-M   'P 1'
#
loop_
_entity.id
_entity.type
_entity.pdbx_description
1 polymer ?
#
loop_
_entity_poly.entity_id
_entity_poly.type
_entity_poly.pdbx_seq_one_letter_code
_entity_poly.pdbx_strand_id
1 'polypeptide(L)'
;MASLQYSLPLLYPDMEIGSVYFLKRVRGTAFADLGVGLPAEAATVADPTDGEPPWWLRRLESKTGAALHPTVGVELLFEQHLFSWPLALETGLRFAYSLRNDRFRVEETLLLLGVQW
;
A
#
# COMPACT_ATOMS: atom_id res chain seq x y z
N MET A 1 4.61 14.38 -6.68
CA MET A 1 3.73 13.20 -6.47
C MET A 1 2.65 13.60 -5.49
N ALA A 2 1.40 13.23 -5.75
CA ALA A 2 0.29 13.43 -4.81
C ALA A 2 -0.10 12.08 -4.21
N SER A 3 -0.34 12.05 -2.90
CA SER A 3 -0.72 10.84 -2.16
C SER A 3 -1.83 11.21 -1.17
N LEU A 4 -2.84 10.35 -1.07
CA LEU A 4 -3.92 10.42 -0.10
C LEU A 4 -3.93 9.13 0.70
N GLN A 5 -3.88 9.23 2.02
CA GLN A 5 -3.90 8.08 2.91
C GLN A 5 -4.94 8.30 4.00
N TYR A 6 -5.68 7.25 4.31
CA TYR A 6 -6.70 7.25 5.34
C TYR A 6 -6.56 6.00 6.20
N SER A 7 -6.08 6.18 7.43
CA SER A 7 -5.82 5.11 8.38
C SER A 7 -6.85 5.10 9.49
N LEU A 8 -7.32 3.91 9.85
CA LEU A 8 -8.29 3.70 10.93
C LEU A 8 -8.03 2.37 11.65
N PRO A 9 -8.26 2.32 12.97
CA PRO A 9 -8.26 1.06 13.69
C PRO A 9 -9.48 0.27 13.26
N LEU A 10 -9.27 -0.92 12.69
CA LEU A 10 -10.36 -1.78 12.24
C LEU A 10 -10.92 -2.57 13.41
N LEU A 11 -10.03 -3.20 14.18
CA LEU A 11 -10.42 -4.08 15.26
C LEU A 11 -9.30 -4.23 16.30
N TYR A 12 -9.73 -4.43 17.55
CA TYR A 12 -8.91 -4.73 18.72
C TYR A 12 -9.32 -6.10 19.21
N PRO A 13 -8.82 -7.16 18.57
CA PRO A 13 -9.31 -8.50 18.86
C PRO A 13 -8.78 -8.99 20.22
N ASP A 14 -7.77 -8.30 20.80
CA ASP A 14 -7.11 -8.62 22.08
C ASP A 14 -6.92 -10.13 22.27
N MET A 15 -6.43 -10.77 21.20
CA MET A 15 -6.36 -12.22 21.10
C MET A 15 -5.04 -12.68 21.70
N GLU A 16 -5.14 -13.47 22.76
CA GLU A 16 -4.00 -14.10 23.41
C GLU A 16 -4.07 -15.61 23.18
N ILE A 17 -3.00 -16.18 22.63
CA ILE A 17 -2.84 -17.64 22.53
C ILE A 17 -1.86 -18.05 23.63
N GLY A 18 -2.42 -18.29 24.82
CA GLY A 18 -1.65 -18.58 26.03
C GLY A 18 -0.69 -17.44 26.37
N SER A 19 0.54 -17.78 26.77
CA SER A 19 1.59 -16.80 27.08
C SER A 19 2.53 -16.49 25.91
N VAL A 20 2.20 -16.97 24.70
CA VAL A 20 3.17 -17.07 23.59
C VAL A 20 2.91 -16.06 22.48
N TYR A 21 1.65 -15.70 22.24
CA TYR A 21 1.29 -14.86 21.12
C TYR A 21 0.14 -13.94 21.50
N PHE A 22 0.31 -12.66 21.21
CA PHE A 22 -0.66 -11.61 21.51
C PHE A 22 -0.90 -10.78 20.26
N LEU A 23 -2.13 -10.78 19.74
CA LEU A 23 -2.55 -9.89 18.66
C LEU A 23 -3.42 -8.78 19.26
N LYS A 24 -2.84 -7.58 19.38
CA LYS A 24 -3.49 -6.47 20.08
C LYS A 24 -4.40 -5.65 19.18
N ARG A 25 -3.95 -5.40 17.95
CA ARG A 25 -4.60 -4.43 17.06
C ARG A 25 -4.43 -4.79 15.61
N VAL A 26 -5.50 -4.59 14.85
CA VAL A 26 -5.49 -4.61 13.39
C VAL A 26 -5.91 -3.22 12.91
N ARG A 27 -5.04 -2.59 12.12
CA ARG A 27 -5.24 -1.28 11.52
C ARG A 27 -5.40 -1.44 10.02
N GLY A 28 -6.35 -0.71 9.46
CA GLY A 28 -6.55 -0.61 8.02
C GLY A 28 -6.13 0.76 7.54
N THR A 29 -5.40 0.81 6.43
CA THR A 29 -5.04 2.05 5.74
C THR A 29 -5.46 1.95 4.30
N ALA A 30 -6.37 2.81 3.85
CA ALA A 30 -6.64 2.99 2.43
C ALA A 30 -5.68 4.05 1.88
N PHE A 31 -5.10 3.81 0.71
CA PHE A 31 -4.22 4.76 0.04
C PHE A 31 -4.60 4.96 -1.43
N ALA A 32 -4.37 6.17 -1.93
CA ALA A 32 -4.48 6.53 -3.33
C ALA A 32 -3.29 7.42 -3.71
N ASP A 33 -2.46 6.94 -4.63
CA ASP A 33 -1.25 7.60 -5.08
C ASP A 33 -1.37 7.99 -6.56
N LEU A 34 -0.91 9.18 -6.91
CA LEU A 34 -0.80 9.66 -8.28
C LEU A 34 0.66 9.95 -8.61
N GLY A 35 1.28 8.99 -9.30
CA GLY A 35 2.61 9.12 -9.86
C GLY A 35 2.60 9.85 -11.21
N VAL A 36 3.66 10.59 -11.50
CA VAL A 36 3.92 11.15 -12.83
C VAL A 36 5.13 10.40 -13.39
N GLY A 37 4.97 9.79 -14.56
CA GLY A 37 6.05 9.09 -15.26
C GLY A 37 7.08 10.08 -15.81
N LEU A 38 8.31 9.59 -16.01
CA LEU A 38 9.33 10.39 -16.68
C LEU A 38 8.89 10.72 -18.13
N PRO A 39 9.31 11.87 -18.69
CA PRO A 39 9.00 12.24 -20.06
C PRO A 39 9.47 11.15 -21.04
N ALA A 40 8.76 11.03 -22.17
CA ALA A 40 8.91 9.96 -23.16
C ALA A 40 10.36 9.73 -23.65
N GLU A 41 11.22 10.74 -23.54
CA GLU A 41 12.64 10.68 -23.93
C GLU A 41 13.49 9.80 -22.99
N ALA A 42 13.07 9.59 -21.74
CA ALA A 42 13.66 8.65 -20.79
C ALA A 42 12.86 7.35 -20.61
N ALA A 43 11.62 7.30 -21.13
CA ALA A 43 10.77 6.10 -21.11
C ALA A 43 11.11 5.18 -22.29
N THR A 44 12.32 4.61 -22.31
CA THR A 44 12.81 3.75 -23.40
C THR A 44 12.12 2.39 -23.48
N VAL A 45 11.18 2.09 -22.58
CA VAL A 45 10.41 0.86 -22.63
C VAL A 45 8.96 1.19 -22.32
N ALA A 46 8.17 1.42 -23.37
CA ALA A 46 6.74 1.15 -23.28
C ALA A 46 6.63 -0.34 -22.99
N ASP A 47 6.23 -0.71 -21.78
CA ASP A 47 5.99 -2.12 -21.41
C ASP A 47 4.84 -2.61 -22.31
N PRO A 48 5.09 -3.54 -23.25
CA PRO A 48 4.08 -3.99 -24.21
C PRO A 48 2.92 -4.74 -23.55
N THR A 49 3.01 -4.98 -22.24
CA THR A 49 1.96 -5.57 -21.40
C THR A 49 1.03 -4.53 -20.77
N ASP A 50 1.26 -3.24 -20.97
CA ASP A 50 0.38 -2.18 -20.45
C ASP A 50 -0.92 -2.13 -21.25
N GLY A 51 -2.04 -2.40 -20.57
CA GLY A 51 -3.38 -2.23 -21.14
C GLY A 51 -3.68 -0.78 -21.51
N GLU A 52 -4.65 -0.57 -22.39
CA GLU A 52 -5.09 0.77 -22.75
C GLU A 52 -5.62 1.51 -21.51
N PRO A 53 -5.09 2.71 -21.18
CA PRO A 53 -5.53 3.44 -20.00
C PRO A 53 -6.99 3.87 -20.13
N PRO A 54 -7.73 3.98 -19.00
CA PRO A 54 -9.11 4.44 -18.99
C PRO A 54 -9.28 5.83 -19.65
N TRP A 55 -10.45 6.09 -20.26
CA TRP A 55 -10.71 7.34 -21.00
C TRP A 55 -10.47 8.62 -20.18
N TRP A 56 -10.76 8.57 -18.87
CA TRP A 56 -10.60 9.73 -17.98
C TRP A 56 -9.12 10.03 -17.75
N LEU A 57 -8.27 9.00 -17.72
CA LEU A 57 -6.83 9.13 -17.53
C LEU A 57 -6.18 9.76 -18.77
N ARG A 58 -6.54 9.30 -19.97
CA ARG A 58 -6.08 9.88 -21.25
C ARG A 58 -6.41 11.36 -21.36
N ARG A 59 -7.60 11.77 -20.91
CA ARG A 59 -8.01 13.17 -20.88
C ARG A 59 -7.13 14.00 -19.94
N LEU A 60 -6.75 13.47 -18.78
CA LEU A 60 -5.85 14.16 -17.84
C LEU A 60 -4.43 14.25 -18.40
N GLU A 61 -3.91 13.14 -18.93
CA GLU A 61 -2.59 13.08 -19.57
C GLU A 61 -2.50 14.07 -20.75
N SER A 62 -3.55 14.22 -21.56
CA SER A 62 -3.58 15.21 -22.66
C SER A 62 -3.52 16.66 -22.19
N LYS A 63 -4.02 16.95 -20.98
CA LYS A 63 -3.98 18.29 -20.39
C LYS A 63 -2.67 18.58 -19.68
N THR A 64 -2.09 17.56 -19.05
CA THR A 64 -0.86 17.66 -18.26
C THR A 64 0.40 17.48 -19.12
N GLY A 65 0.31 16.81 -20.27
CA GLY A 65 1.44 16.49 -21.14
C GLY A 65 2.40 15.43 -20.56
N ALA A 66 1.97 14.71 -19.52
CA ALA A 66 2.78 13.71 -18.83
C ALA A 66 1.98 12.43 -18.60
N ALA A 67 2.66 11.28 -18.61
CA ALA A 67 2.07 9.98 -18.27
C ALA A 67 1.71 9.94 -16.78
N LEU A 68 0.49 9.53 -16.46
CA LEU A 68 -0.02 9.46 -15.09
C LEU A 68 -0.16 8.01 -14.66
N HIS A 69 0.26 7.72 -13.43
CA HIS A 69 0.23 6.39 -12.84
C HIS A 69 -0.61 6.41 -11.55
N PRO A 70 -1.95 6.44 -11.67
CA PRO A 70 -2.84 6.31 -10.53
C PRO A 70 -2.79 4.88 -9.96
N THR A 71 -2.56 4.79 -8.66
CA THR A 71 -2.54 3.55 -7.89
C THR A 71 -3.45 3.70 -6.69
N VAL A 72 -4.27 2.70 -6.41
CA VAL A 72 -5.12 2.67 -5.22
C VAL A 72 -4.90 1.38 -4.48
N GLY A 73 -5.16 1.36 -3.18
CA GLY A 73 -5.02 0.14 -2.43
C GLY A 73 -5.39 0.25 -0.97
N VAL A 74 -5.25 -0.89 -0.30
CA VAL A 74 -5.51 -1.05 1.12
C VAL A 74 -4.33 -1.77 1.75
N GLU A 75 -3.92 -1.33 2.92
CA GLU A 75 -2.92 -1.97 3.76
C GLU A 75 -3.57 -2.39 5.07
N LEU A 76 -3.31 -3.63 5.48
CA LEU A 76 -3.69 -4.18 6.77
C LEU A 76 -2.42 -4.32 7.60
N LEU A 77 -2.41 -3.74 8.79
CA LEU A 77 -1.29 -3.79 9.73
C LEU A 77 -1.75 -4.51 10.99
N PHE A 78 -0.96 -5.48 11.43
CA PHE A 78 -1.19 -6.37 12.54
C PHE A 78 -0.11 -6.15 13.59
N GLU A 79 -0.53 -5.63 14.74
CA GLU A 79 0.36 -5.42 15.88
C GLU A 79 0.34 -6.65 16.78
N GLN A 80 1.47 -7.35 16.81
CA GLN A 80 1.66 -8.64 17.45
C GLN A 80 2.76 -8.54 18.51
N HIS A 81 2.66 -9.29 19.60
CA HIS A 81 3.74 -9.50 20.55
C HIS A 81 3.95 -11.00 20.69
N LEU A 82 5.21 -11.45 20.66
CA LEU A 82 5.56 -12.83 20.97
C LEU A 82 6.09 -12.91 22.39
N PHE A 83 5.53 -13.80 23.19
CA PHE A 83 5.84 -13.99 24.59
C PHE A 83 5.72 -12.69 25.42
N SER A 84 6.22 -12.70 26.65
CA SER A 84 6.43 -11.49 27.46
C SER A 84 7.58 -10.62 26.94
N TRP A 85 7.97 -10.74 25.66
CA TRP A 85 9.02 -9.88 25.11
C TRP A 85 8.52 -8.44 24.98
N PRO A 86 9.36 -7.46 25.34
CA PRO A 86 9.02 -6.04 25.23
C PRO A 86 8.98 -5.53 23.79
N LEU A 87 9.26 -6.38 22.80
CA LEU A 87 9.30 -6.02 21.38
C LEU A 87 7.96 -6.36 20.71
N ALA A 88 7.24 -5.34 20.27
CA ALA A 88 6.10 -5.51 19.38
C ALA A 88 6.60 -5.76 17.95
N LEU A 89 6.09 -6.82 17.32
CA LEU A 89 6.22 -7.06 15.88
C LEU A 89 5.03 -6.45 15.17
N GLU A 90 5.26 -5.52 14.25
CA GLU A 90 4.23 -5.06 13.33
C GLU A 90 4.43 -5.77 11.99
N THR A 91 3.45 -6.56 11.59
CA THR A 91 3.43 -7.17 10.26
C THR A 91 2.25 -6.62 9.48
N GLY A 92 2.29 -6.72 8.16
CA GLY A 92 1.28 -6.09 7.33
C GLY A 92 1.19 -6.72 5.96
N LEU A 93 0.04 -6.51 5.34
CA LEU A 93 -0.29 -6.92 4.00
C LEU A 93 -0.82 -5.73 3.24
N ARG A 94 -0.15 -5.37 2.15
CA ARG A 94 -0.54 -4.27 1.27
C ARG A 94 -1.06 -4.84 -0.04
N PHE A 95 -2.28 -4.48 -0.36
CA PHE A 95 -2.95 -4.78 -1.61
C PHE A 95 -3.00 -3.50 -2.44
N ALA A 96 -2.22 -3.45 -3.52
CA ALA A 96 -2.14 -2.32 -4.43
C ALA A 96 -2.70 -2.70 -5.80
N TYR A 97 -3.44 -1.79 -6.41
CA TYR A 97 -4.02 -1.96 -7.72
C TYR A 97 -3.71 -0.74 -8.59
N SER A 98 -3.07 -1.00 -9.73
CA SER A 98 -2.73 0.02 -10.72
C SER A 98 -3.88 0.19 -11.71
N LEU A 99 -4.50 1.37 -11.70
CA LEU A 99 -5.62 1.71 -12.59
C LEU A 99 -5.18 1.93 -14.04
N ARG A 100 -3.87 2.09 -14.29
CA ARG A 100 -3.30 2.30 -15.62
C ARG A 100 -3.10 0.97 -16.35
N ASN A 101 -2.48 0.01 -15.67
CA ASN A 101 -1.99 -1.23 -16.28
C ASN A 101 -2.85 -2.43 -15.93
N ASP A 102 -3.95 -2.24 -15.19
CA ASP A 102 -4.82 -3.31 -14.67
C ASP A 102 -4.04 -4.41 -13.93
N ARG A 103 -3.01 -3.98 -13.19
CA ARG A 103 -2.11 -4.87 -12.45
C ARG A 103 -2.39 -4.79 -10.97
N PHE A 104 -2.58 -5.95 -10.36
CA PHE A 104 -2.67 -6.12 -8.92
C PHE A 104 -1.31 -6.54 -8.35
N ARG A 105 -0.97 -5.98 -7.20
CA ARG A 105 0.25 -6.31 -6.46
C ARG A 105 -0.10 -6.54 -5.00
N VAL A 106 0.42 -7.63 -4.46
CA VAL A 106 0.38 -7.92 -3.03
C VAL A 106 1.80 -7.79 -2.51
N GLU A 107 1.98 -7.01 -1.45
CA GLU A 107 3.25 -6.83 -0.78
C GLU A 107 3.09 -7.19 0.70
N GLU A 108 4.07 -7.92 1.23
CA GLU A 108 4.20 -8.11 2.67
C GLU A 108 4.97 -6.93 3.25
N THR A 109 4.37 -6.28 4.24
CA THR A 109 4.98 -5.15 4.96
C THR A 109 5.43 -5.67 6.31
N LEU A 110 6.72 -6.01 6.47
CA LEU A 110 7.28 -6.42 7.76
C LEU A 110 7.96 -5.20 8.42
N LEU A 111 7.35 -4.66 9.48
CA LEU A 111 7.81 -3.49 10.20
C LEU A 111 8.33 -3.91 11.58
N LEU A 112 9.63 -4.15 11.66
CA LEU A 112 10.29 -4.54 12.89
C LEU A 112 10.83 -3.27 13.57
N LEU A 113 9.99 -2.55 14.32
CA LEU A 113 10.42 -1.55 15.31
C LEU A 113 9.24 -1.04 16.15
N GLY A 114 8.92 -1.78 17.20
CA GLY A 114 8.25 -1.27 18.40
C GLY A 114 9.23 -1.23 19.57
N VAL A 115 10.17 -0.27 19.59
CA VAL A 115 10.89 0.07 20.82
C VAL A 115 10.01 1.04 21.58
N GLN A 116 9.17 0.52 22.48
CA GLN A 116 8.52 1.33 23.51
C GLN A 116 9.51 1.49 24.66
N TRP A 117 9.94 2.72 24.92
CA TRP A 117 10.55 3.12 26.19
C TRP A 117 9.46 3.62 27.14
#